data_AF-A0A916R0J8-F1
#
_entry.id   AF-A0A916R0J8-F1
#
_cell.length_a   1.000
_cell.length_b   1.000
_cell.length_c   1.000
_cell.angle_alpha   90.00
_cell.angle_beta   90.00
_cell.angle_gamma   90.00
#
_symmetry.space_group_name_H-M   'P 1'
#
loop_
_entity.id
_entity.type
_entity.pdbx_description
1 polymer ?
#
loop_
_entity_poly.entity_id
_entity_poly.type
_entity_poly.pdbx_seq_one_letter_code
_entity_poly.pdbx_strand_id
1 'polypeptide(L)'
;MQLRDLPSVGIQEIVLPKTVKTLYTTIDKQLDESPKPSALMVFDLEKVEAIDELLISTNQVRDEFRKKFNFPLVLWITDELLAKLIKLAPDFKSWAAATIKFELAACDLISLLRLEVENYWINEFSDEKQIIPLSTNNTISTFLLYNCDVQCNCSSFQGLGKNKRQEIELALKDLKNRAQYLEPILKANIELILGRDDYYSEKIDAAIFHYQESLSLWKNEVREQCYLDKSKSSGVSIISSRFILERQGIILYNIALCYYLKSTQNSPPNFPELQQAKLKLQESKQLFEKVNSFSLVAQVIATLGQVIEKKKAWGELEVIAIEGLKIHQEYGNDLQVAQDYGFLAEVALQKSNWEQALKLSEKALNTLFYATDITLPTEKIDTYFY
;
A
#
# COMPACT_ATOMS: atom_id res chain seq x y z
N MET A 1 12.74 -22.07 -13.95
CA MET A 1 14.22 -22.10 -13.86
C MET A 1 14.69 -23.56 -13.73
N GLN A 2 14.57 -24.35 -14.80
CA GLN A 2 14.95 -25.79 -14.83
C GLN A 2 16.04 -26.09 -15.88
N LEU A 3 16.61 -25.07 -16.53
CA LEU A 3 17.67 -25.24 -17.53
C LEU A 3 19.05 -25.53 -16.91
N ARG A 4 19.21 -25.35 -15.59
CA ARG A 4 20.48 -25.56 -14.86
C ARG A 4 20.77 -27.03 -14.56
N ASP A 5 19.75 -27.88 -14.60
CA ASP A 5 19.86 -29.31 -14.24
C ASP A 5 20.17 -30.23 -15.43
N LEU A 6 20.42 -29.66 -16.62
CA LEU A 6 20.88 -30.41 -17.80
C LEU A 6 22.42 -30.44 -17.82
N PRO A 7 23.08 -31.57 -17.51
CA PRO A 7 24.52 -31.62 -17.26
C PRO A 7 25.43 -31.49 -18.50
N SER A 8 24.90 -31.11 -19.67
CA SER A 8 25.58 -31.31 -20.96
C SER A 8 25.76 -30.07 -21.84
N VAL A 9 25.27 -28.89 -21.45
CA VAL A 9 25.38 -27.67 -22.28
C VAL A 9 26.18 -26.60 -21.54
N GLY A 10 27.33 -26.20 -22.08
CA GLY A 10 28.15 -25.12 -21.55
C GLY A 10 27.51 -23.77 -21.82
N ILE A 11 26.51 -23.39 -21.02
CA ILE A 11 25.80 -22.11 -21.12
C ILE A 11 26.55 -21.06 -20.29
N GLN A 12 26.91 -19.94 -20.91
CA GLN A 12 27.47 -18.79 -20.21
C GLN A 12 26.37 -17.75 -19.95
N GLU A 13 26.41 -17.12 -18.78
CA GLU A 13 25.48 -16.06 -18.37
C GLU A 13 26.24 -14.73 -18.29
N ILE A 14 25.71 -13.68 -18.91
CA ILE A 14 26.21 -12.30 -18.81
C ILE A 14 25.09 -11.43 -18.24
N VAL A 15 25.41 -10.68 -17.18
CA VAL A 15 24.52 -9.66 -16.60
C VAL A 15 25.03 -8.29 -17.02
N LEU A 16 24.19 -7.51 -17.71
CA LEU A 16 24.60 -6.21 -18.21
C LEU A 16 24.66 -5.15 -17.08
N PRO A 17 25.78 -4.41 -16.93
CA PRO A 17 25.83 -3.23 -16.08
C PRO A 17 24.90 -2.12 -16.57
N LYS A 18 24.34 -1.32 -15.66
CA LYS A 18 23.39 -0.23 -16.00
C LYS A 18 23.94 0.82 -16.97
N THR A 19 25.26 1.05 -16.95
CA THR A 19 25.94 2.14 -17.68
C THR A 19 26.38 1.76 -19.09
N VAL A 20 26.10 0.53 -19.55
CA VAL A 20 26.55 0.07 -20.86
C VAL A 20 25.81 0.78 -21.99
N LYS A 21 26.53 1.10 -23.07
CA LYS A 21 25.98 1.77 -24.25
C LYS A 21 25.92 0.90 -25.50
N THR A 22 26.63 -0.22 -25.52
CA THR A 22 26.69 -1.11 -26.69
C THR A 22 26.67 -2.56 -26.25
N LEU A 23 25.76 -3.35 -26.84
CA LEU A 23 25.61 -4.76 -26.50
C LEU A 23 26.80 -5.59 -27.00
N TYR A 24 27.18 -5.38 -28.27
CA TYR A 24 28.24 -6.13 -28.93
C TYR A 24 29.56 -6.08 -28.16
N THR A 25 30.07 -4.87 -27.87
CA THR A 25 31.39 -4.72 -27.23
C THR A 25 31.38 -5.20 -25.78
N THR A 26 30.22 -5.15 -25.11
CA THR A 26 30.08 -5.65 -23.74
C THR A 26 30.16 -7.17 -23.73
N ILE A 27 29.39 -7.84 -24.60
CA ILE A 27 29.47 -9.29 -24.78
C ILE A 27 30.89 -9.69 -25.16
N ASP A 28 31.49 -8.97 -26.10
CA ASP A 28 32.82 -9.29 -26.60
C ASP A 28 33.93 -9.22 -25.55
N LYS A 29 33.85 -8.24 -24.65
CA LYS A 29 34.81 -8.08 -23.55
C LYS A 29 34.62 -9.09 -22.42
N GLN A 30 33.41 -9.59 -22.23
CA GLN A 30 33.05 -10.48 -21.13
C GLN A 30 33.03 -11.96 -21.52
N LEU A 31 33.12 -12.27 -22.81
CA LEU A 31 33.36 -13.62 -23.29
C LEU A 31 34.82 -14.00 -23.01
N ASP A 32 35.03 -15.06 -22.24
CA ASP A 32 36.37 -15.60 -21.99
C ASP A 32 36.95 -16.16 -23.30
N GLU A 33 38.23 -15.87 -23.55
CA GLU A 33 38.97 -16.44 -24.68
C GLU A 33 39.26 -17.92 -24.40
N SER A 34 38.27 -18.77 -24.71
CA SER A 34 38.30 -20.23 -24.81
C SER A 34 38.11 -21.06 -23.51
N PRO A 35 37.29 -22.14 -23.57
CA PRO A 35 36.48 -22.60 -24.70
C PRO A 35 35.20 -21.77 -24.91
N LYS A 36 34.79 -21.60 -26.16
CA LYS A 36 33.57 -20.85 -26.50
C LYS A 36 32.32 -21.54 -25.93
N PRO A 37 31.35 -20.78 -25.40
CA PRO A 37 30.14 -21.37 -24.84
C PRO A 37 29.27 -22.01 -25.93
N SER A 38 28.51 -23.04 -25.53
CA SER A 38 27.51 -23.67 -26.39
C SER A 38 26.29 -22.76 -26.62
N ALA A 39 26.01 -21.86 -25.68
CA ALA A 39 25.01 -20.81 -25.79
C ALA A 39 25.33 -19.67 -24.80
N LEU A 40 24.90 -18.45 -25.12
CA LEU A 40 25.07 -17.28 -24.26
C LEU A 40 23.70 -16.72 -23.86
N MET A 41 23.47 -16.54 -22.56
CA MET A 41 22.30 -15.84 -22.02
C MET A 41 22.71 -14.46 -21.53
N VAL A 42 21.97 -13.43 -21.94
CA VAL A 42 22.19 -12.05 -21.51
C VAL A 42 20.98 -11.56 -20.72
N PHE A 43 21.24 -11.08 -19.51
CA PHE A 43 20.25 -10.61 -18.53
C PHE A 43 20.39 -9.11 -18.28
N ASP A 44 19.38 -8.54 -17.62
CA ASP A 44 19.34 -7.15 -17.14
C ASP A 44 19.41 -6.08 -18.24
N LEU A 45 19.02 -6.42 -19.49
CA LEU A 45 18.89 -5.42 -20.55
C LEU A 45 17.91 -4.31 -20.17
N GLU A 46 16.85 -4.63 -19.44
CA GLU A 46 15.85 -3.68 -18.97
C GLU A 46 16.36 -2.70 -17.92
N LYS A 47 17.52 -2.97 -17.30
CA LYS A 47 18.15 -2.10 -16.29
C LYS A 47 19.15 -1.11 -16.89
N VAL A 48 19.43 -1.19 -18.19
CA VAL A 48 20.37 -0.30 -18.88
C VAL A 48 19.77 1.09 -19.05
N GLU A 49 20.48 2.13 -18.60
CA GLU A 49 20.00 3.51 -18.61
C GLU A 49 19.84 4.06 -20.03
N ALA A 50 20.82 3.79 -20.91
CA ALA A 50 20.84 4.23 -22.31
C ALA A 50 20.30 3.15 -23.27
N ILE A 51 19.18 2.51 -22.92
CA ILE A 51 18.68 1.34 -23.65
C ILE A 51 18.37 1.63 -25.12
N ASP A 52 17.80 2.80 -25.45
CA ASP A 52 17.46 3.15 -26.83
C ASP A 52 18.72 3.31 -27.70
N GLU A 53 19.78 3.95 -27.19
CA GLU A 53 21.09 4.05 -27.86
C GLU A 53 21.74 2.67 -28.05
N LEU A 54 21.64 1.81 -27.03
CA LEU A 54 22.15 0.45 -27.07
C LEU A 54 21.45 -0.37 -28.16
N LEU A 55 20.12 -0.28 -28.28
CA LEU A 55 19.37 -0.98 -29.32
C LEU A 55 19.70 -0.47 -30.73
N ILE A 56 19.79 0.85 -30.91
CA ILE A 56 20.18 1.46 -32.20
C ILE A 56 21.57 0.98 -32.63
N SER A 57 22.55 1.06 -31.72
CA SER A 57 23.92 0.61 -32.02
C SER A 57 23.98 -0.90 -32.30
N THR A 58 23.20 -1.69 -31.58
CA THR A 58 23.07 -3.15 -31.80
C THR A 58 22.55 -3.45 -33.21
N ASN A 59 21.60 -2.67 -33.71
CA ASN A 59 21.11 -2.82 -35.09
C ASN A 59 22.19 -2.49 -36.12
N GLN A 60 23.00 -1.45 -35.87
CA GLN A 60 24.05 -1.01 -36.80
C GLN A 60 25.19 -2.02 -36.92
N VAL A 61 25.60 -2.66 -35.82
CA VAL A 61 26.71 -3.64 -35.80
C VAL A 61 26.24 -5.08 -35.87
N ARG A 62 25.00 -5.29 -36.31
CA ARG A 62 24.33 -6.59 -36.37
C ARG A 62 25.16 -7.64 -37.10
N ASP A 63 25.75 -7.32 -38.26
CA ASP A 63 26.60 -8.26 -39.02
C ASP A 63 27.85 -8.73 -38.25
N GLU A 64 28.37 -7.93 -37.33
CA GLU A 64 29.51 -8.30 -36.49
C GLU A 64 29.14 -9.38 -35.47
N PHE A 65 27.89 -9.42 -34.98
CA PHE A 65 27.42 -10.50 -34.11
C PHE A 65 27.53 -11.85 -34.83
N ARG A 66 27.10 -11.91 -36.09
CA ARG A 66 27.14 -13.15 -36.87
C ARG A 66 28.56 -13.62 -37.17
N LYS A 67 29.51 -12.69 -37.36
CA LYS A 67 30.91 -13.04 -37.65
C LYS A 67 31.60 -13.63 -36.42
N LYS A 68 31.33 -13.08 -35.23
CA LYS A 68 32.09 -13.40 -34.01
C LYS A 68 31.40 -14.42 -33.11
N PHE A 69 30.08 -14.36 -32.97
CA PHE A 69 29.29 -15.18 -32.06
C PHE A 69 28.57 -16.30 -32.81
N ASN A 70 29.30 -17.39 -33.06
CA ASN A 70 28.81 -18.59 -33.76
C ASN A 70 28.11 -19.58 -32.81
N PHE A 71 27.25 -19.07 -31.94
CA PHE A 71 26.44 -19.84 -30.99
C PHE A 71 25.11 -19.12 -30.73
N PRO A 72 24.07 -19.81 -30.22
CA PRO A 72 22.81 -19.18 -29.86
C PRO A 72 23.00 -18.09 -28.80
N LEU A 73 22.46 -16.90 -29.09
CA LEU A 73 22.36 -15.77 -28.17
C LEU A 73 20.91 -15.65 -27.70
N VAL A 74 20.69 -15.76 -26.40
CA VAL A 74 19.39 -15.60 -25.76
C VAL A 74 19.38 -14.28 -25.00
N LEU A 75 18.50 -13.36 -25.42
CA LEU A 75 18.28 -12.10 -24.72
C LEU A 75 17.03 -12.22 -23.84
N TRP A 76 17.21 -12.08 -22.53
CA TRP A 76 16.09 -11.96 -21.59
C TRP A 76 15.61 -10.52 -21.60
N ILE A 77 14.38 -10.30 -22.04
CA ILE A 77 13.79 -8.98 -22.22
C ILE A 77 12.33 -8.98 -21.77
N THR A 78 11.84 -7.82 -21.33
CA THR A 78 10.42 -7.60 -21.04
C THR A 78 9.61 -7.33 -22.31
N ASP A 79 8.28 -7.40 -22.22
CA ASP A 79 7.41 -7.07 -23.35
C ASP A 79 7.60 -5.62 -23.84
N GLU A 80 7.83 -4.68 -22.93
CA GLU A 80 8.12 -3.29 -23.26
C GLU A 80 9.43 -3.18 -24.06
N LEU A 81 10.47 -3.86 -23.58
CA LEU A 81 11.76 -3.85 -24.25
C LEU A 81 11.71 -4.58 -25.60
N LEU A 82 10.91 -5.64 -25.72
CA LEU A 82 10.65 -6.29 -27.01
C LEU A 82 10.01 -5.32 -28.01
N ALA A 83 9.05 -4.50 -27.58
CA ALA A 83 8.44 -3.48 -28.44
C ALA A 83 9.48 -2.44 -28.90
N LYS A 84 10.36 -1.99 -27.98
CA LYS A 84 11.50 -1.11 -28.32
C LYS A 84 12.49 -1.78 -29.26
N LEU A 85 12.81 -3.06 -29.05
CA LEU A 85 13.72 -3.83 -29.91
C LEU A 85 13.16 -3.94 -31.33
N ILE A 86 11.86 -4.23 -31.49
CA ILE A 86 11.19 -4.27 -32.80
C ILE A 86 11.27 -2.90 -33.49
N LYS A 87 11.13 -1.80 -32.74
CA LYS A 87 11.12 -0.43 -33.29
C LYS A 87 12.52 0.10 -33.63
N LEU A 88 13.50 -0.12 -32.74
CA LEU A 88 14.82 0.51 -32.79
C LEU A 88 15.89 -0.40 -33.40
N ALA A 89 15.68 -1.72 -33.36
CA ALA A 89 16.59 -2.70 -33.93
C ALA A 89 15.87 -3.78 -34.75
N PRO A 90 15.10 -3.39 -35.80
CA PRO A 90 14.28 -4.32 -36.57
C PRO A 90 15.12 -5.37 -37.31
N ASP A 91 16.28 -4.99 -37.85
CA ASP A 91 17.15 -5.91 -38.59
C ASP A 91 17.75 -6.94 -37.63
N PHE A 92 18.21 -6.50 -36.46
CA PHE A 92 18.66 -7.42 -35.41
C PHE A 92 17.56 -8.38 -34.97
N LYS A 93 16.34 -7.89 -34.73
CA LYS A 93 15.20 -8.75 -34.37
C LYS A 93 14.83 -9.75 -35.47
N SER A 94 14.96 -9.38 -36.75
CA SER A 94 14.60 -10.26 -37.87
C SER A 94 15.43 -11.56 -37.96
N TRP A 95 16.60 -11.62 -37.31
CA TRP A 95 17.40 -12.83 -37.20
C TRP A 95 17.05 -13.72 -36.02
N ALA A 96 16.38 -13.18 -35.01
CA ALA A 96 15.96 -13.97 -33.89
C ALA A 96 14.87 -14.97 -34.33
N ALA A 97 14.93 -16.17 -33.76
CA ALA A 97 13.82 -17.11 -33.85
C ALA A 97 12.53 -16.50 -33.25
N ALA A 98 11.41 -17.22 -33.38
CA ALA A 98 10.16 -16.83 -32.73
C ALA A 98 10.42 -16.55 -31.24
N THR A 99 9.96 -15.39 -30.76
CA THR A 99 10.16 -15.00 -29.37
C THR A 99 9.45 -15.99 -28.47
N ILE A 100 10.20 -16.63 -27.56
CA ILE A 100 9.64 -17.56 -26.58
C ILE A 100 9.09 -16.73 -25.42
N LYS A 101 7.79 -16.84 -25.17
CA LYS A 101 7.13 -16.18 -24.04
C LYS A 101 7.10 -17.12 -22.84
N PHE A 102 7.51 -16.60 -21.69
CA PHE A 102 7.32 -17.27 -20.41
C PHE A 102 6.04 -16.73 -19.78
N GLU A 103 4.95 -17.48 -19.91
CA GLU A 103 3.67 -17.13 -19.34
C GLU A 103 3.41 -17.99 -18.10
N LEU A 104 3.06 -17.35 -16.98
CA LEU A 104 2.58 -18.07 -15.80
C LEU A 104 1.15 -18.56 -16.04
N ALA A 105 0.81 -19.74 -15.56
CA ALA A 105 -0.57 -20.19 -15.60
C ALA A 105 -1.45 -19.27 -14.73
N ALA A 106 -2.74 -19.16 -15.07
CA ALA A 106 -3.66 -18.29 -14.32
C ALA A 106 -3.74 -18.68 -12.83
N CYS A 107 -3.68 -19.98 -12.51
CA CYS A 107 -3.64 -20.47 -11.14
C CYS A 107 -2.39 -20.01 -10.37
N ASP A 108 -1.25 -19.94 -11.04
CA ASP A 108 0.03 -19.55 -10.44
C ASP A 108 0.04 -18.05 -10.18
N LEU A 109 -0.50 -17.25 -11.11
CA LEU A 109 -0.71 -15.80 -10.93
C LEU A 109 -1.63 -15.51 -9.75
N ILE A 110 -2.75 -16.23 -9.64
CA ILE A 110 -3.67 -16.09 -8.50
C ILE A 110 -2.97 -16.47 -7.20
N SER A 111 -2.17 -17.55 -7.20
CA SER A 111 -1.42 -17.99 -6.02
C SER A 111 -0.36 -16.97 -5.60
N LEU A 112 0.34 -16.36 -6.56
CA LEU A 112 1.27 -15.26 -6.33
C LEU A 112 0.57 -14.06 -5.70
N LEU A 113 -0.56 -13.64 -6.27
CA LEU A 113 -1.35 -12.52 -5.74
C LEU A 113 -1.82 -12.78 -4.30
N ARG A 114 -2.27 -14.01 -3.98
CA ARG A 114 -2.63 -14.38 -2.60
C ARG A 114 -1.44 -14.25 -1.66
N LEU A 115 -0.29 -14.79 -2.06
CA LEU A 115 0.94 -14.74 -1.27
C LEU A 115 1.39 -13.29 -1.03
N GLU A 116 1.31 -12.42 -2.04
CA GLU A 116 1.67 -11.00 -1.87
C GLU A 116 0.72 -10.27 -0.92
N VAL A 117 -0.58 -10.54 -0.99
CA VAL A 117 -1.55 -10.01 -0.02
C VAL A 117 -1.22 -10.50 1.38
N GLU A 118 -1.00 -11.80 1.58
CA GLU A 118 -0.66 -12.38 2.89
C GLU A 118 0.63 -11.79 3.46
N ASN A 119 1.68 -11.70 2.65
CA ASN A 119 2.97 -11.14 3.04
C ASN A 119 2.89 -9.66 3.40
N TYR A 120 2.06 -8.88 2.71
CA TYR A 120 1.89 -7.46 3.02
C TYR A 120 1.41 -7.26 4.47
N TRP A 121 0.48 -8.09 4.94
CA TRP A 121 -0.04 -8.01 6.31
C TRP A 121 0.90 -8.63 7.35
N ILE A 122 1.78 -9.55 6.96
CA ILE A 122 2.79 -10.15 7.85
C ILE A 122 3.97 -9.19 8.08
N ASN A 123 4.42 -8.47 7.05
CA ASN A 123 5.60 -7.59 7.12
C ASN A 123 5.37 -6.29 7.92
N GLU A 124 4.15 -6.02 8.39
CA GLU A 124 3.89 -4.97 9.39
C GLU A 124 4.39 -5.35 10.81
N PHE A 125 4.95 -6.57 10.99
CA PHE A 125 5.57 -7.03 12.24
C PHE A 125 7.03 -7.49 12.02
N SER A 126 7.97 -6.90 12.75
CA SER A 126 9.36 -7.40 12.82
C SER A 126 9.51 -8.51 13.86
N ASP A 127 8.54 -8.72 14.75
CA ASP A 127 8.65 -9.70 15.82
C ASP A 127 7.40 -10.59 15.91
N GLU A 128 7.68 -11.89 15.80
CA GLU A 128 6.82 -13.06 16.05
C GLU A 128 5.72 -13.42 15.03
N LYS A 129 6.04 -14.46 14.26
CA LYS A 129 5.11 -15.34 13.55
C LYS A 129 4.09 -15.94 14.52
N GLN A 130 2.92 -15.32 14.63
CA GLN A 130 1.69 -16.04 14.97
C GLN A 130 0.63 -15.71 13.93
N ILE A 131 0.10 -16.77 13.32
CA ILE A 131 -1.09 -16.72 12.47
C ILE A 131 -2.26 -16.46 13.43
N ILE A 132 -2.67 -15.19 13.59
CA ILE A 132 -3.67 -14.80 14.60
C ILE A 132 -5.08 -14.80 13.98
N PRO A 133 -6.06 -15.47 14.62
CA PRO A 133 -7.48 -15.36 14.28
C PRO A 133 -7.99 -13.93 14.47
N LEU A 134 -8.78 -13.44 13.52
CA LEU A 134 -9.41 -12.12 13.59
C LEU A 134 -10.38 -12.01 14.78
N SER A 135 -9.90 -11.41 15.88
CA SER A 135 -10.73 -10.73 16.90
C SER A 135 -9.93 -9.96 17.98
N THR A 136 -8.62 -9.76 17.84
CA THR A 136 -7.80 -9.08 18.84
C THR A 136 -7.33 -7.68 18.39
N ASN A 137 -6.92 -6.86 19.38
CA ASN A 137 -6.46 -5.47 19.25
C ASN A 137 -5.45 -5.19 18.10
N ASN A 138 -4.78 -6.23 17.58
CA ASN A 138 -3.89 -6.15 16.40
C ASN A 138 -4.61 -5.74 15.10
N THR A 139 -5.94 -5.85 15.03
CA THR A 139 -6.73 -5.39 13.87
C THR A 139 -6.69 -3.86 13.72
N ILE A 140 -6.45 -3.13 14.81
CA ILE A 140 -6.50 -1.66 14.86
C ILE A 140 -5.30 -1.05 14.12
N SER A 141 -4.09 -1.48 14.47
CA SER A 141 -2.83 -0.97 13.90
C SER A 141 -2.58 -1.44 12.47
N THR A 142 -3.13 -2.59 12.09
CA THR A 142 -2.93 -3.20 10.76
C THR A 142 -3.78 -2.52 9.68
N PHE A 143 -4.97 -1.99 10.01
CA PHE A 143 -5.96 -1.61 9.01
C PHE A 143 -6.37 -0.13 8.99
N LEU A 144 -6.19 0.60 10.09
CA LEU A 144 -6.44 2.04 10.11
C LEU A 144 -5.12 2.77 9.84
N LEU A 145 -5.06 3.55 8.76
CA LEU A 145 -3.98 4.50 8.55
C LEU A 145 -3.92 5.47 9.75
N TYR A 146 -2.71 5.78 10.22
CA TYR A 146 -2.53 6.85 11.20
C TYR A 146 -2.72 8.20 10.50
N ASN A 147 -3.41 9.13 11.16
CA ASN A 147 -3.49 10.50 10.67
C ASN A 147 -2.11 11.15 10.79
N CYS A 148 -1.46 11.43 9.65
CA CYS A 148 -0.09 11.98 9.57
C CYS A 148 0.06 13.41 10.12
N ASP A 149 -1.02 14.06 10.55
CA ASP A 149 -0.95 15.36 11.26
C ASP A 149 -0.50 15.21 12.73
N VAL A 150 -0.61 14.01 13.31
CA VAL A 150 0.04 13.72 14.59
C VAL A 150 1.50 13.44 14.27
N GLN A 151 2.40 14.16 14.94
CA GLN A 151 3.85 13.99 14.96
C GLN A 151 4.26 12.62 15.55
N CYS A 152 3.61 11.54 15.14
CA CYS A 152 4.18 10.23 15.24
C CYS A 152 5.30 10.17 14.22
N ASN A 153 6.51 9.87 14.68
CA ASN A 153 7.61 9.43 13.82
C ASN A 153 7.20 8.13 13.12
N CYS A 154 6.28 8.18 12.15
CA CYS A 154 5.93 7.06 11.28
C CYS A 154 6.98 6.97 10.17
N SER A 155 8.25 6.82 10.58
CA SER A 155 9.36 6.40 9.73
C SER A 155 9.34 4.90 9.43
N SER A 156 8.30 4.18 9.85
CA SER A 156 8.22 2.72 9.84
C SER A 156 7.34 2.11 8.75
N PHE A 157 6.50 2.89 8.05
CA PHE A 157 5.68 2.30 7.00
C PHE A 157 6.51 2.13 5.70
N GLN A 158 6.93 0.90 5.45
CA GLN A 158 7.43 0.49 4.14
C GLN A 158 6.22 0.22 3.25
N GLY A 159 5.95 1.14 2.31
CA GLY A 159 5.00 0.89 1.22
C GLY A 159 5.33 -0.37 0.44
N LEU A 160 4.50 -0.73 -0.55
CA LEU A 160 4.86 -1.81 -1.44
C LEU A 160 6.20 -1.45 -2.07
N GLY A 161 7.21 -2.30 -1.86
CA GLY A 161 8.45 -2.17 -2.60
C GLY A 161 8.11 -2.05 -4.10
N LYS A 162 8.70 -1.07 -4.79
CA LYS A 162 8.32 -0.69 -6.16
C LYS A 162 8.14 -1.88 -7.11
N ASN A 163 8.98 -2.90 -6.96
CA ASN A 163 8.92 -4.14 -7.75
C ASN A 163 7.64 -4.94 -7.47
N LYS A 164 7.24 -5.08 -6.19
CA LYS A 164 6.03 -5.81 -5.78
C LYS A 164 4.76 -5.17 -6.32
N ARG A 165 4.68 -3.84 -6.30
CA ARG A 165 3.52 -3.13 -6.88
C ARG A 165 3.38 -3.43 -8.36
N GLN A 166 4.49 -3.34 -9.11
CA GLN A 166 4.51 -3.65 -10.54
C GLN A 166 4.13 -5.11 -10.81
N GLU A 167 4.62 -6.06 -10.01
CA GLU A 167 4.25 -7.47 -10.12
C GLU A 167 2.74 -7.70 -9.94
N ILE A 168 2.13 -7.08 -8.92
CA ILE A 168 0.69 -7.14 -8.69
C ILE A 168 -0.09 -6.54 -9.86
N GLU A 169 0.27 -5.33 -10.30
CA GLU A 169 -0.42 -4.64 -11.40
C GLU A 169 -0.34 -5.42 -12.71
N LEU A 170 0.82 -6.02 -13.00
CA LEU A 170 1.02 -6.87 -14.18
C LEU A 170 0.21 -8.18 -14.08
N ALA A 171 0.21 -8.84 -12.93
CA ALA A 171 -0.57 -10.06 -12.71
C ALA A 171 -2.08 -9.78 -12.85
N LEU A 172 -2.58 -8.67 -12.30
CA LEU A 172 -3.97 -8.24 -12.47
C LEU A 172 -4.32 -7.97 -13.94
N LYS A 173 -3.42 -7.26 -14.65
CA LYS A 173 -3.61 -6.95 -16.08
C LYS A 173 -3.65 -8.23 -16.92
N ASP A 174 -2.78 -9.19 -16.64
CA ASP A 174 -2.73 -10.46 -17.36
C ASP A 174 -4.00 -11.29 -17.11
N LEU A 175 -4.43 -11.43 -15.85
CA LEU A 175 -5.69 -12.10 -15.51
C LEU A 175 -6.90 -11.44 -16.19
N LYS A 176 -6.94 -10.10 -16.23
CA LYS A 176 -7.99 -9.35 -16.93
C LYS A 176 -7.99 -9.62 -18.43
N ASN A 177 -6.83 -9.58 -19.07
CA ASN A 177 -6.69 -9.85 -20.50
C ASN A 177 -7.12 -11.28 -20.88
N ARG A 178 -6.88 -12.23 -19.98
CA ARG A 178 -7.29 -13.64 -20.15
C ARG A 178 -8.74 -13.91 -19.75
N ALA A 179 -9.51 -12.87 -19.38
CA ALA A 179 -10.86 -12.97 -18.84
C ALA A 179 -10.97 -14.01 -17.70
N GLN A 180 -9.92 -14.13 -16.88
CA GLN A 180 -9.89 -15.06 -15.77
C GLN A 180 -10.65 -14.50 -14.58
N TYR A 181 -11.38 -15.39 -13.91
CA TYR A 181 -12.10 -15.03 -12.71
C TYR A 181 -11.13 -14.85 -11.54
N LEU A 182 -11.17 -13.67 -10.92
CA LEU A 182 -10.48 -13.38 -9.67
C LEU A 182 -11.51 -13.26 -8.55
N GLU A 183 -11.30 -14.00 -7.47
CA GLU A 183 -12.20 -13.97 -6.32
C GLU A 183 -12.36 -12.53 -5.77
N PRO A 184 -13.60 -12.07 -5.52
CA PRO A 184 -13.87 -10.69 -5.08
C PRO A 184 -13.14 -10.29 -3.80
N ILE A 185 -12.96 -11.20 -2.84
CA ILE A 185 -12.22 -10.93 -1.59
C ILE A 185 -10.76 -10.65 -1.87
N LEU A 186 -10.12 -11.48 -2.70
CA LEU A 186 -8.73 -11.30 -3.10
C LEU A 186 -8.56 -9.97 -3.84
N LYS A 187 -9.44 -9.69 -4.80
CA LYS A 187 -9.44 -8.42 -5.54
C LYS A 187 -9.61 -7.22 -4.59
N ALA A 188 -10.57 -7.27 -3.67
CA ALA A 188 -10.84 -6.17 -2.75
C ALA A 188 -9.67 -5.89 -1.80
N ASN A 189 -8.96 -6.93 -1.37
CA ASN A 189 -7.75 -6.78 -0.56
C ASN A 189 -6.59 -6.17 -1.37
N ILE A 190 -6.42 -6.57 -2.63
CA ILE A 190 -5.40 -5.97 -3.51
C ILE A 190 -5.69 -4.47 -3.71
N GLU A 191 -6.94 -4.10 -4.02
CA GLU A 191 -7.35 -2.70 -4.16
C GLU A 191 -7.10 -1.91 -2.85
N LEU A 192 -7.38 -2.49 -1.68
CA LEU A 192 -7.06 -1.85 -0.40
C LEU A 192 -5.55 -1.60 -0.23
N ILE A 193 -4.72 -2.57 -0.59
CA ILE A 193 -3.26 -2.48 -0.49
C ILE A 193 -2.71 -1.42 -1.45
N LEU A 194 -3.16 -1.42 -2.72
CA LEU A 194 -2.77 -0.41 -3.71
C LEU A 194 -3.18 0.99 -3.26
N GLY A 195 -4.38 1.13 -2.67
CA GLY A 195 -4.84 2.40 -2.11
C GLY A 195 -3.96 2.90 -0.97
N ARG A 196 -3.49 2.02 -0.06
CA ARG A 196 -2.53 2.39 1.00
C ARG A 196 -1.18 2.81 0.41
N ASP A 197 -0.66 2.07 -0.56
CA ASP A 197 0.59 2.44 -1.22
C ASP A 197 0.51 3.83 -1.90
N ASP A 198 -0.62 4.13 -2.55
CA ASP A 198 -0.87 5.46 -3.12
C ASP A 198 -1.04 6.55 -2.07
N TYR A 199 -1.68 6.26 -0.93
CA TYR A 199 -1.82 7.20 0.17
C TYR A 199 -0.45 7.63 0.69
N TYR A 200 0.44 6.68 1.00
CA TYR A 200 1.80 6.97 1.47
C TYR A 200 2.71 7.54 0.39
N SER A 201 2.42 7.31 -0.88
CA SER A 201 3.08 7.96 -2.01
C SER A 201 2.50 9.35 -2.34
N GLU A 202 1.63 9.90 -1.48
CA GLU A 202 0.93 11.19 -1.64
C GLU A 202 0.05 11.30 -2.91
N LYS A 203 -0.29 10.18 -3.54
CA LYS A 203 -1.18 10.11 -4.73
C LYS A 203 -2.63 9.97 -4.29
N ILE A 204 -3.15 11.00 -3.62
CA ILE A 204 -4.39 10.87 -2.84
C ILE A 204 -5.63 10.55 -3.69
N ASP A 205 -5.72 11.09 -4.92
CA ASP A 205 -6.85 10.76 -5.81
C ASP A 205 -6.80 9.29 -6.29
N ALA A 206 -5.61 8.75 -6.53
CA ALA A 206 -5.44 7.33 -6.88
C ALA A 206 -5.77 6.43 -5.68
N ALA A 207 -5.36 6.84 -4.47
CA ALA A 207 -5.72 6.14 -3.24
C ALA A 207 -7.24 6.06 -3.04
N ILE A 208 -7.96 7.18 -3.23
CA ILE A 208 -9.42 7.23 -3.16
C ILE A 208 -10.04 6.28 -4.19
N PHE A 209 -9.55 6.28 -5.43
CA PHE A 209 -10.05 5.39 -6.49
C PHE A 209 -9.94 3.92 -6.07
N HIS A 210 -8.76 3.48 -5.65
CA HIS A 210 -8.54 2.10 -5.19
C HIS A 210 -9.40 1.73 -3.99
N TYR A 211 -9.54 2.63 -3.00
CA TYR A 211 -10.43 2.38 -1.87
C TYR A 211 -11.91 2.30 -2.27
N GLN A 212 -12.36 3.10 -3.23
CA GLN A 212 -13.73 3.03 -3.73
C GLN A 212 -14.01 1.70 -4.46
N GLU A 213 -13.06 1.22 -5.27
CA GLU A 213 -13.15 -0.09 -5.92
C GLU A 213 -13.21 -1.21 -4.87
N SER A 214 -12.33 -1.17 -3.85
CA SER A 214 -12.38 -2.11 -2.73
C SER A 214 -13.74 -2.08 -2.02
N LEU A 215 -14.25 -0.88 -1.68
CA LEU A 215 -15.53 -0.73 -0.99
C LEU A 215 -16.71 -1.28 -1.81
N SER A 216 -16.70 -1.07 -3.13
CA SER A 216 -17.72 -1.59 -4.04
C SER A 216 -17.77 -3.12 -4.02
N LEU A 217 -16.59 -3.76 -4.08
CA LEU A 217 -16.47 -5.22 -4.01
C LEU A 217 -17.03 -5.78 -2.69
N TRP A 218 -16.70 -5.17 -1.56
CA TRP A 218 -17.22 -5.59 -0.25
C TRP A 218 -18.73 -5.36 -0.08
N LYS A 219 -19.30 -4.34 -0.72
CA LYS A 219 -20.73 -4.03 -0.63
C LYS A 219 -21.60 -4.95 -1.48
N ASN A 220 -21.11 -5.29 -2.67
CA ASN A 220 -21.90 -5.97 -3.69
C ASN A 220 -21.45 -7.43 -3.80
N GLU A 221 -20.29 -7.67 -4.40
CA GLU A 221 -19.85 -9.01 -4.85
C GLU A 221 -19.57 -9.95 -3.67
N VAL A 222 -18.79 -9.52 -2.68
CA VAL A 222 -18.46 -10.37 -1.51
C VAL A 222 -19.70 -10.67 -0.67
N ARG A 223 -20.58 -9.67 -0.54
CA ARG A 223 -21.81 -9.79 0.21
C ARG A 223 -22.77 -10.79 -0.45
N GLU A 224 -22.92 -10.73 -1.77
CA GLU A 224 -23.77 -11.66 -2.53
C GLU A 224 -23.27 -13.10 -2.44
N GLN A 225 -21.95 -13.32 -2.52
CA GLN A 225 -21.34 -14.64 -2.35
C GLN A 225 -21.69 -15.28 -0.99
N CYS A 226 -21.67 -14.48 0.08
CA CYS A 226 -22.03 -14.97 1.41
C CYS A 226 -23.51 -15.38 1.55
N TYR A 227 -24.42 -14.83 0.74
CA TYR A 227 -25.82 -15.24 0.71
C TYR A 227 -26.05 -16.50 -0.13
N LEU A 228 -25.31 -16.66 -1.23
CA LEU A 228 -25.44 -17.82 -2.12
C LEU A 228 -24.91 -19.12 -1.47
N ASP A 229 -23.81 -19.05 -0.72
CA ASP A 229 -23.22 -20.24 -0.06
C ASP A 229 -24.14 -20.85 1.01
N LYS A 230 -24.94 -20.03 1.70
CA LYS A 230 -25.94 -20.49 2.68
C LYS A 230 -27.07 -21.34 2.08
N SER A 231 -27.29 -21.22 0.77
CA SER A 231 -28.38 -21.92 0.07
C SER A 231 -28.00 -23.30 -0.47
N LYS A 232 -26.69 -23.60 -0.59
CA LYS A 232 -26.18 -24.80 -1.27
C LYS A 232 -25.47 -25.80 -0.37
N SER A 233 -25.19 -25.48 0.89
CA SER A 233 -24.57 -26.42 1.83
C SER A 233 -25.06 -26.20 3.26
N SER A 234 -25.29 -27.29 3.99
CA SER A 234 -25.45 -27.34 5.45
C SER A 234 -24.12 -27.08 6.19
N GLY A 235 -23.29 -26.18 5.65
CA GLY A 235 -21.94 -25.85 6.12
C GLY A 235 -21.76 -24.34 6.26
N VAL A 236 -21.07 -23.95 7.33
CA VAL A 236 -20.76 -22.59 7.76
C VAL A 236 -20.31 -21.70 6.60
N SER A 237 -20.97 -20.55 6.40
CA SER A 237 -20.41 -19.47 5.57
C SER A 237 -19.06 -19.07 6.16
N ILE A 238 -17.97 -19.24 5.40
CA ILE A 238 -16.59 -19.02 5.85
C ILE A 238 -16.38 -17.57 6.31
N ILE A 239 -17.21 -16.65 5.81
CA ILE A 239 -17.09 -15.21 6.05
C ILE A 239 -18.35 -14.68 6.72
N SER A 240 -18.17 -14.16 7.93
CA SER A 240 -19.28 -13.61 8.71
C SER A 240 -19.73 -12.26 8.18
N SER A 241 -21.03 -11.94 8.33
CA SER A 241 -21.53 -10.60 8.03
C SER A 241 -20.82 -9.53 8.88
N ARG A 242 -20.35 -9.90 10.07
CA ARG A 242 -19.53 -9.03 10.93
C ARG A 242 -18.25 -8.61 10.22
N PHE A 243 -17.50 -9.58 9.69
CA PHE A 243 -16.24 -9.32 8.99
C PHE A 243 -16.42 -8.39 7.77
N ILE A 244 -17.48 -8.58 6.98
CA ILE A 244 -17.76 -7.72 5.83
C ILE A 244 -18.01 -6.27 6.26
N LEU A 245 -18.80 -6.06 7.31
CA LEU A 245 -19.10 -4.72 7.83
C LEU A 245 -17.86 -4.05 8.42
N GLU A 246 -17.01 -4.81 9.12
CA GLU A 246 -15.72 -4.32 9.62
C GLU A 246 -14.81 -3.86 8.46
N ARG A 247 -14.70 -4.66 7.39
CA ARG A 247 -13.91 -4.30 6.20
C ARG A 247 -14.43 -3.03 5.53
N GLN A 248 -15.74 -2.88 5.39
CA GLN A 248 -16.34 -1.66 4.86
C GLN A 248 -16.05 -0.44 5.76
N GLY A 249 -16.13 -0.59 7.09
CA GLY A 249 -15.82 0.47 8.04
C GLY A 249 -14.37 0.93 7.95
N ILE A 250 -13.44 -0.02 7.83
CA ILE A 250 -12.00 0.24 7.63
C ILE A 250 -11.78 1.06 6.36
N ILE A 251 -12.35 0.62 5.23
CA ILE A 251 -12.14 1.30 3.94
C ILE A 251 -12.72 2.71 3.97
N LEU A 252 -13.90 2.90 4.57
CA LEU A 252 -14.50 4.23 4.74
C LEU A 252 -13.63 5.16 5.57
N TYR A 253 -13.02 4.66 6.65
CA TYR A 253 -12.07 5.43 7.44
C TYR A 253 -10.85 5.86 6.61
N ASN A 254 -10.26 4.95 5.82
CA ASN A 254 -9.13 5.26 4.95
C ASN A 254 -9.49 6.31 3.88
N ILE A 255 -10.68 6.22 3.27
CA ILE A 255 -11.20 7.25 2.36
C ILE A 255 -11.33 8.61 3.07
N ALA A 256 -11.80 8.61 4.32
CA ALA A 256 -11.94 9.84 5.08
C ALA A 256 -10.60 10.54 5.33
N LEU A 257 -9.55 9.77 5.63
CA LEU A 257 -8.20 10.31 5.78
C LEU A 257 -7.65 10.90 4.48
N CYS A 258 -7.94 10.29 3.33
CA CYS A 258 -7.61 10.90 2.03
C CYS A 258 -8.26 12.28 1.88
N TYR A 259 -9.56 12.40 2.19
CA TYR A 259 -10.24 13.71 2.13
C TYR A 259 -9.70 14.70 3.16
N TYR A 260 -9.37 14.24 4.37
CA TYR A 260 -8.75 15.08 5.37
C TYR A 260 -7.41 15.64 4.87
N LEU A 261 -6.54 14.79 4.34
CA LEU A 261 -5.25 15.19 3.79
C LEU A 261 -5.38 16.15 2.60
N LYS A 262 -6.33 15.92 1.69
CA LYS A 262 -6.63 16.88 0.61
C LYS A 262 -7.06 18.25 1.14
N SER A 263 -7.73 18.28 2.29
CA SER A 263 -8.15 19.53 2.90
C SER A 263 -6.97 20.30 3.52
N THR A 264 -5.95 19.61 4.04
CA THR A 264 -4.78 20.22 4.68
C THR A 264 -3.70 20.65 3.67
N GLN A 265 -3.65 20.02 2.50
CA GLN A 265 -2.77 20.42 1.39
C GLN A 265 -3.11 21.81 0.80
N ASN A 266 -4.32 22.31 1.03
CA ASN A 266 -4.77 23.62 0.58
C ASN A 266 -4.78 24.62 1.75
N SER A 267 -4.21 25.81 1.54
CA SER A 267 -4.34 26.94 2.48
C SER A 267 -5.20 28.04 1.84
N PRO A 268 -6.37 28.37 2.40
CA PRO A 268 -7.00 27.82 3.62
C PRO A 268 -7.60 26.41 3.44
N PRO A 269 -7.93 25.70 4.55
CA PRO A 269 -8.50 24.36 4.49
C PRO A 269 -9.75 24.27 3.64
N ASN A 270 -9.84 23.25 2.79
CA ASN A 270 -10.97 23.10 1.89
C ASN A 270 -12.19 22.49 2.61
N PHE A 271 -13.20 23.32 2.87
CA PHE A 271 -14.40 22.94 3.65
C PHE A 271 -15.23 21.78 3.07
N PRO A 272 -15.40 21.64 1.74
CA PRO A 272 -16.07 20.49 1.13
C PRO A 272 -15.36 19.16 1.41
N GLU A 273 -14.02 19.12 1.36
CA GLU A 273 -13.21 17.93 1.62
C GLU A 273 -13.29 17.55 3.10
N LEU A 274 -13.22 18.52 4.00
CA LEU A 274 -13.50 18.29 5.42
C LEU A 274 -14.92 17.75 5.65
N GLN A 275 -15.90 18.19 4.85
CA GLN A 275 -17.26 17.64 4.91
C GLN A 275 -17.31 16.19 4.43
N GLN A 276 -16.61 15.84 3.36
CA GLN A 276 -16.50 14.46 2.89
C GLN A 276 -15.83 13.56 3.92
N ALA A 277 -14.71 14.01 4.53
CA ALA A 277 -14.03 13.29 5.59
C ALA A 277 -14.98 12.99 6.77
N LYS A 278 -15.68 14.02 7.26
CA LYS A 278 -16.67 13.87 8.33
C LYS A 278 -17.75 12.83 8.00
N LEU A 279 -18.36 12.92 6.81
CA LEU A 279 -19.42 11.98 6.40
C LEU A 279 -18.92 10.54 6.36
N LYS A 280 -17.72 10.32 5.81
CA LYS A 280 -17.12 8.99 5.71
C LYS A 280 -16.72 8.41 7.07
N LEU A 281 -16.24 9.24 8.00
CA LEU A 281 -16.01 8.83 9.39
C LEU A 281 -17.31 8.48 10.11
N GLN A 282 -18.39 9.24 9.89
CA GLN A 282 -19.70 8.91 10.46
C GLN A 282 -20.25 7.58 9.93
N GLU A 283 -20.13 7.33 8.61
CA GLU A 283 -20.49 6.04 8.02
C GLU A 283 -19.63 4.90 8.61
N SER A 284 -18.31 5.10 8.76
CA SER A 284 -17.39 4.14 9.36
C SER A 284 -17.76 3.80 10.81
N LYS A 285 -17.99 4.83 11.65
CA LYS A 285 -18.44 4.68 13.05
C LYS A 285 -19.69 3.82 13.15
N GLN A 286 -20.72 4.12 12.36
CA GLN A 286 -21.98 3.38 12.36
C GLN A 286 -21.80 1.90 12.01
N LEU A 287 -20.85 1.56 11.12
CA LEU A 287 -20.56 0.16 10.79
C LEU A 287 -19.87 -0.55 11.94
N PHE A 288 -18.90 0.09 12.60
CA PHE A 288 -18.21 -0.51 13.76
C PHE A 288 -19.11 -0.66 14.98
N GLU A 289 -20.03 0.27 15.22
CA GLU A 289 -21.05 0.13 16.27
C GLU A 289 -21.97 -1.06 16.01
N LYS A 290 -22.42 -1.26 14.76
CA LYS A 290 -23.29 -2.40 14.39
C LYS A 290 -22.66 -3.77 14.66
N VAL A 291 -21.33 -3.85 14.63
CA VAL A 291 -20.60 -5.09 14.91
C VAL A 291 -20.02 -5.15 16.33
N ASN A 292 -20.31 -4.16 17.16
CA ASN A 292 -19.79 -4.02 18.53
C ASN A 292 -18.25 -3.99 18.62
N SER A 293 -17.59 -3.40 17.61
CA SER A 293 -16.12 -3.26 17.59
C SER A 293 -15.73 -1.89 18.14
N PHE A 294 -15.97 -1.69 19.44
CA PHE A 294 -15.83 -0.38 20.11
C PHE A 294 -14.40 0.15 20.17
N SER A 295 -13.40 -0.72 20.10
CA SER A 295 -12.00 -0.29 19.96
C SER A 295 -11.70 0.39 18.62
N LEU A 296 -12.40 0.02 17.55
CA LEU A 296 -12.35 0.73 16.27
C LEU A 296 -13.21 2.01 16.31
N VAL A 297 -14.34 1.98 17.02
CA VAL A 297 -15.17 3.19 17.26
C VAL A 297 -14.34 4.27 17.95
N ALA A 298 -13.54 3.92 18.97
CA ALA A 298 -12.59 4.82 19.62
C ALA A 298 -11.67 5.54 18.60
N GLN A 299 -11.00 4.79 17.72
CA GLN A 299 -10.12 5.38 16.70
C GLN A 299 -10.85 6.33 15.74
N VAL A 300 -12.07 5.96 15.34
CA VAL A 300 -12.90 6.81 14.47
C VAL A 300 -13.32 8.10 15.20
N ILE A 301 -13.68 8.02 16.48
CA ILE A 301 -14.09 9.19 17.28
C ILE A 301 -12.95 10.20 17.41
N ALA A 302 -11.74 9.75 17.74
CA ALA A 302 -10.56 10.62 17.83
C ALA A 302 -10.32 11.41 16.52
N THR A 303 -10.36 10.71 15.39
CA THR A 303 -10.17 11.33 14.06
C THR A 303 -11.34 12.23 13.68
N LEU A 304 -12.58 11.83 14.00
CA LEU A 304 -13.77 12.63 13.75
C LEU A 304 -13.73 13.95 14.54
N GLY A 305 -13.25 13.92 15.78
CA GLY A 305 -12.98 15.12 16.59
C GLY A 305 -12.04 16.09 15.88
N GLN A 306 -10.89 15.62 15.40
CA GLN A 306 -9.91 16.44 14.65
C GLN A 306 -10.52 17.08 13.39
N VAL A 307 -11.32 16.32 12.63
CA VAL A 307 -12.00 16.85 11.43
C VAL A 307 -13.01 17.93 11.81
N ILE A 308 -13.79 17.72 12.87
CA ILE A 308 -14.82 18.67 13.33
C ILE A 308 -14.18 19.94 13.90
N GLU A 309 -13.08 19.80 14.63
CA GLU A 309 -12.25 20.89 15.14
C GLU A 309 -11.72 21.77 14.00
N LYS A 310 -11.10 21.18 12.97
CA LYS A 310 -10.64 21.91 11.78
C LYS A 310 -11.78 22.64 11.05
N LYS A 311 -12.98 22.08 11.06
CA LYS A 311 -14.20 22.73 10.53
C LYS A 311 -14.75 23.85 11.42
N LYS A 312 -14.25 23.98 12.66
CA LYS A 312 -14.73 24.92 13.70
C LYS A 312 -16.21 24.72 14.05
N ALA A 313 -16.69 23.48 13.94
CA ALA A 313 -18.07 23.13 14.27
C ALA A 313 -18.19 22.82 15.78
N TRP A 314 -18.02 23.85 16.61
CA TRP A 314 -17.82 23.73 18.07
C TRP A 314 -18.93 22.98 18.81
N GLY A 315 -20.19 23.15 18.40
CA GLY A 315 -21.30 22.41 18.99
C GLY A 315 -21.24 20.90 18.71
N GLU A 316 -20.82 20.51 17.51
CA GLU A 316 -20.60 19.10 17.19
C GLU A 316 -19.35 18.56 17.88
N LEU A 317 -18.31 19.40 18.02
CA LEU A 317 -17.06 19.03 18.70
C LEU A 317 -17.31 18.70 20.18
N GLU A 318 -18.16 19.47 20.84
CA GLU A 318 -18.55 19.22 22.23
C GLU A 318 -19.24 17.87 22.40
N VAL A 319 -20.19 17.55 21.50
CA VAL A 319 -20.93 16.29 21.54
C VAL A 319 -19.99 15.10 21.34
N ILE A 320 -19.13 15.17 20.32
CA ILE A 320 -18.24 14.05 19.99
C ILE A 320 -17.14 13.86 21.04
N ALA A 321 -16.65 14.93 21.66
CA ALA A 321 -15.64 14.84 22.73
C ALA A 321 -16.23 14.28 24.04
N ILE A 322 -17.48 14.62 24.38
CA ILE A 322 -18.18 13.99 25.53
C ILE A 322 -18.42 12.50 25.27
N GLU A 323 -18.76 12.13 24.04
CA GLU A 323 -18.88 10.73 23.63
C GLU A 323 -17.52 10.03 23.68
N GLY A 324 -16.48 10.66 23.15
CA GLY A 324 -15.09 10.20 23.17
C GLY A 324 -14.60 9.89 24.58
N LEU A 325 -14.84 10.78 25.55
CA LEU A 325 -14.42 10.52 26.94
C LEU A 325 -14.97 9.21 27.49
N LYS A 326 -16.22 8.85 27.15
CA LYS A 326 -16.83 7.59 27.61
C LYS A 326 -16.21 6.40 26.91
N ILE A 327 -16.04 6.47 25.59
CA ILE A 327 -15.54 5.37 24.77
C ILE A 327 -14.04 5.16 24.99
N HIS A 328 -13.24 6.22 25.05
CA HIS A 328 -11.77 6.14 25.18
C HIS A 328 -11.32 5.68 26.56
N GLN A 329 -12.08 5.99 27.63
CA GLN A 329 -11.81 5.45 28.96
C GLN A 329 -11.95 3.92 29.05
N GLU A 330 -12.84 3.34 28.24
CA GLU A 330 -13.12 1.89 28.28
C GLU A 330 -12.38 1.12 27.17
N TYR A 331 -12.23 1.71 25.98
CA TYR A 331 -11.75 1.04 24.77
C TYR A 331 -10.58 1.75 24.06
N GLY A 332 -10.19 2.93 24.52
CA GLY A 332 -9.13 3.75 23.93
C GLY A 332 -7.85 3.76 24.74
N ASN A 333 -7.12 4.88 24.68
CA ASN A 333 -5.91 5.11 25.45
C ASN A 333 -5.89 6.53 26.05
N ASP A 334 -4.92 6.79 26.93
CA ASP A 334 -4.80 8.06 27.65
C ASP A 334 -4.55 9.25 26.72
N LEU A 335 -3.89 9.04 25.57
CA LEU A 335 -3.70 10.09 24.55
C LEU A 335 -5.05 10.56 23.99
N GLN A 336 -5.93 9.61 23.67
CA GLN A 336 -7.27 9.93 23.15
C GLN A 336 -8.14 10.60 24.21
N VAL A 337 -8.06 10.16 25.48
CA VAL A 337 -8.76 10.81 26.60
C VAL A 337 -8.25 12.25 26.79
N ALA A 338 -6.94 12.46 26.74
CA ALA A 338 -6.36 13.80 26.82
C ALA A 338 -6.80 14.68 25.65
N GLN A 339 -6.86 14.13 24.44
CA GLN A 339 -7.34 14.82 23.25
C GLN A 339 -8.79 15.28 23.40
N ASP A 340 -9.68 14.45 23.93
CA ASP A 340 -11.06 14.84 24.18
C ASP A 340 -11.17 16.00 25.18
N TYR A 341 -10.36 15.98 26.24
CA TYR A 341 -10.29 17.11 27.17
C TYR A 341 -9.77 18.38 26.47
N GLY A 342 -8.80 18.25 25.57
CA GLY A 342 -8.32 19.34 24.72
C GLY A 342 -9.43 19.93 23.85
N PHE A 343 -10.22 19.09 23.17
CA PHE A 343 -11.37 19.54 22.38
C PHE A 343 -12.40 20.27 23.23
N LEU A 344 -12.74 19.76 24.41
CA LEU A 344 -13.67 20.44 25.32
C LEU A 344 -13.12 21.76 25.84
N ALA A 345 -11.80 21.85 26.08
CA ALA A 345 -11.16 23.10 26.47
C ALA A 345 -11.29 24.15 25.35
N GLU A 346 -11.06 23.76 24.09
CA GLU A 346 -11.23 24.66 22.95
C GLU A 346 -12.69 25.11 22.78
N VAL A 347 -13.66 24.20 22.94
CA VAL A 347 -15.09 24.58 22.97
C VAL A 347 -15.37 25.60 24.08
N ALA A 348 -14.81 25.41 25.27
CA ALA A 348 -14.98 26.35 26.39
C ALA A 348 -14.35 27.72 26.10
N LEU A 349 -13.18 27.76 25.43
CA LEU A 349 -12.56 29.02 24.97
C LEU A 349 -13.47 29.76 23.99
N GLN A 350 -14.06 29.06 23.02
CA GLN A 350 -14.97 29.67 22.04
C GLN A 350 -16.25 30.21 22.69
N LYS A 351 -16.69 29.60 23.81
CA LYS A 351 -17.78 30.10 24.65
C LYS A 351 -17.37 31.21 25.61
N SER A 352 -16.12 31.69 25.56
CA SER A 352 -15.54 32.66 26.51
C SER A 352 -15.59 32.21 27.98
N ASN A 353 -15.64 30.91 28.24
CA ASN A 353 -15.60 30.34 29.58
C ASN A 353 -14.16 29.94 29.95
N TRP A 354 -13.36 30.96 30.29
CA TRP A 354 -11.93 30.83 30.53
C TRP A 354 -11.59 29.91 31.71
N GLU A 355 -12.39 29.93 32.77
CA GLU A 355 -12.20 29.08 33.95
C GLU A 355 -12.35 27.59 33.60
N GLN A 356 -13.42 27.27 32.86
CA GLN A 356 -13.66 25.90 32.41
C GLN A 356 -12.61 25.45 31.40
N ALA A 357 -12.19 26.33 30.48
CA ALA A 357 -11.14 26.04 29.52
C ALA A 357 -9.80 25.70 30.20
N LEU A 358 -9.40 26.48 31.21
CA LEU A 358 -8.19 26.21 32.00
C LEU A 358 -8.28 24.85 32.69
N LYS A 359 -9.37 24.58 33.40
CA LYS A 359 -9.59 23.32 34.11
C LYS A 359 -9.55 22.10 33.19
N LEU A 360 -10.13 22.20 31.99
CA LEU A 360 -10.10 21.11 31.01
C LEU A 360 -8.71 20.93 30.39
N SER A 361 -7.99 22.01 30.14
CA SER A 361 -6.60 21.97 29.65
C SER A 361 -5.67 21.31 30.67
N GLU A 362 -5.82 21.63 31.96
CA GLU A 362 -5.08 20.98 33.05
C GLU A 362 -5.39 19.48 33.13
N LYS A 363 -6.64 19.07 32.91
CA LYS A 363 -7.00 17.64 32.84
C LYS A 363 -6.34 16.94 31.65
N ALA A 364 -6.31 17.58 30.48
CA ALA A 364 -5.64 17.03 29.31
C ALA A 364 -4.13 16.82 29.60
N LEU A 365 -3.46 17.85 30.13
CA LEU A 365 -2.04 17.80 30.46
C LEU A 365 -1.71 16.76 31.53
N ASN A 366 -2.52 16.67 32.60
CA ASN A 366 -2.33 15.66 33.64
C ASN A 366 -2.50 14.25 33.07
N THR A 367 -3.52 14.03 32.23
CA THR A 367 -3.72 12.73 31.57
C THR A 367 -2.50 12.35 30.71
N LEU A 368 -1.93 13.30 29.94
CA LEU A 368 -0.70 13.07 29.18
C LEU A 368 0.51 12.79 30.08
N PHE A 369 0.65 13.51 31.20
CA PHE A 369 1.76 13.34 32.12
C PHE A 369 1.78 11.95 32.78
N TYR A 370 0.60 11.39 33.07
CA TYR A 370 0.47 10.05 33.66
C TYR A 370 0.37 8.93 32.61
N ALA A 371 0.22 9.25 31.33
CA ALA A 371 0.30 8.27 30.25
C ALA A 371 1.75 7.76 30.15
N THR A 372 2.02 6.55 30.62
CA THR A 372 3.36 6.01 30.91
C THR A 372 4.29 5.73 29.71
N ASP A 373 4.14 6.39 28.57
CA ASP A 373 5.04 6.22 27.40
C ASP A 373 5.21 7.50 26.57
N ILE A 374 5.22 8.68 27.19
CA ILE A 374 5.53 9.94 26.51
C ILE A 374 6.77 10.55 27.14
N THR A 375 7.93 10.35 26.51
CA THR A 375 9.07 11.27 26.70
C THR A 375 8.64 12.63 26.16
N LEU A 376 8.09 13.47 27.02
CA LEU A 376 7.95 14.90 26.74
C LEU A 376 9.35 15.43 26.42
N PRO A 377 9.52 16.28 25.38
CA PRO A 377 10.77 16.97 25.16
C PRO A 377 11.05 17.77 26.44
N THR A 378 12.14 17.42 27.12
CA THR A 378 12.65 18.25 28.21
C THR A 378 12.92 19.62 27.60
N GLU A 379 12.15 20.62 28.00
CA GLU A 379 12.53 22.01 27.78
C GLU A 379 13.93 22.18 28.35
N LYS A 380 14.89 22.47 27.46
CA LYS A 380 16.13 23.10 27.87
C LYS A 380 15.74 24.44 28.48
N ILE A 381 15.56 24.45 29.80
CA ILE A 381 15.63 25.68 30.58
C ILE A 381 17.09 26.09 30.52
N ASP A 382 17.42 26.97 29.57
CA ASP A 382 18.69 27.68 29.54
C ASP A 382 18.79 28.52 30.82
N THR A 383 19.40 27.92 31.85
CA THR A 383 19.82 28.62 33.07
C THR A 383 21.18 29.26 32.81
N TYR A 384 21.18 30.36 32.05
CA TYR A 384 22.26 31.35 32.15
C TYR A 384 21.88 32.41 33.18
N PHE A 385 22.14 32.11 34.45
CA PHE A 385 22.38 33.09 35.50
C PHE A 385 23.27 32.46 36.56
N TYR A 386 24.59 32.64 36.43
CA TYR A 386 25.45 33.41 37.35
C TYR A 386 26.90 33.36 36.85
#